data_AF-A0A1F5NKL2-F1
#
_entry.id   AF-A0A1F5NKL2-F1
#
_cell.length_a   1.000
_cell.length_b   1.000
_cell.length_c   1.000
_cell.angle_alpha   90.00
_cell.angle_beta   90.00
_cell.angle_gamma   90.00
#
_symmetry.space_group_name_H-M   'P 1'
#
loop_
_entity.id
_entity.type
_entity.pdbx_description
1 polymer ?
#
loop_
_entity_poly.entity_id
_entity_poly.type
_entity_poly.pdbx_seq_one_letter_code
_entity_poly.pdbx_strand_id
1 'polypeptide(L)'
;MLLELEGYMPPEHLVDPEMKTTNADRFKANYPRVDKTFADRPEVHCAAKTVRDLTTVPDAVIHVNTNSAALTRIDSDVWTDRQSGCVVAYGHDGKEKLFAHVTPNDYLGYKHRGFPEAAQQQYVDVAVDRIVEPLKARGNPKDLKMVLLVNLAQENGGNYDRKQQEKDWLRLKQSFERYGMTVSIVELPLDSSAVLSSKENPDELTVVGQKASINARGTINSTDKNIEAYKVSLETASTRNNFLSRTRPAASQELAA
;
A
#
# COMPACT_ATOMS: atom_id res chain seq x y z
N MET A 1 -37.78 -25.00 -3.13
CA MET A 1 -37.09 -26.16 -3.74
C MET A 1 -35.79 -25.62 -4.33
N LEU A 2 -34.66 -26.12 -3.84
CA LEU A 2 -33.30 -25.61 -4.04
C LEU A 2 -32.87 -25.74 -5.51
N LEU A 3 -32.13 -24.74 -6.00
CA LEU A 3 -31.27 -24.87 -7.18
C LEU A 3 -29.83 -25.01 -6.68
N GLU A 4 -29.25 -26.16 -6.97
CA GLU A 4 -27.89 -26.56 -6.66
C GLU A 4 -26.89 -25.72 -7.48
N LEU A 5 -25.90 -25.14 -6.81
CA LEU A 5 -24.69 -24.60 -7.43
C LEU A 5 -23.59 -25.64 -7.28
N GLU A 6 -23.36 -26.39 -8.35
CA GLU A 6 -22.19 -27.25 -8.51
C GLU A 6 -20.93 -26.39 -8.74
N GLY A 7 -19.82 -26.82 -8.14
CA GLY A 7 -18.47 -26.37 -8.53
C GLY A 7 -17.54 -25.88 -7.40
N TYR A 8 -17.45 -26.62 -6.29
CA TYR A 8 -16.30 -26.48 -5.39
C TYR A 8 -15.09 -27.19 -6.04
N MET A 9 -14.13 -26.42 -6.57
CA MET A 9 -12.84 -26.97 -7.00
C MET A 9 -11.87 -26.97 -5.81
N PRO A 10 -11.19 -28.09 -5.53
CA PRO A 10 -10.21 -28.16 -4.44
C PRO A 10 -8.99 -27.28 -4.73
N PRO A 11 -8.24 -26.86 -3.67
CA PRO A 11 -7.23 -25.79 -3.72
C PRO A 11 -5.98 -26.09 -4.57
N GLU A 12 -5.87 -27.29 -5.11
CA GLU A 12 -4.62 -27.86 -5.64
C GLU A 12 -4.27 -27.37 -7.05
N HIS A 13 -5.15 -26.58 -7.68
CA HIS A 13 -4.99 -26.05 -9.04
C HIS A 13 -4.73 -24.53 -9.12
N LEU A 14 -4.50 -23.85 -7.98
CA LEU A 14 -4.25 -22.40 -7.94
C LEU A 14 -2.76 -22.02 -7.83
N VAL A 15 -1.86 -23.00 -7.91
CA VAL A 15 -0.41 -22.77 -7.80
C VAL A 15 0.19 -22.62 -9.20
N ASP A 16 0.62 -21.41 -9.54
CA ASP A 16 1.46 -21.14 -10.71
C ASP A 16 2.84 -21.80 -10.51
N PRO A 17 3.23 -22.78 -11.33
CA PRO A 17 4.46 -23.56 -11.12
C PRO A 17 5.75 -22.85 -11.57
N GLU A 18 5.71 -21.60 -12.07
CA GLU A 18 6.91 -20.93 -12.61
C GLU A 18 7.42 -19.69 -11.84
N MET A 19 6.93 -19.36 -10.64
CA MET A 19 7.57 -18.32 -9.80
C MET A 19 8.74 -18.88 -8.97
N LYS A 20 9.89 -19.05 -9.62
CA LYS A 20 11.17 -19.35 -8.94
C LYS A 20 11.58 -18.17 -8.07
N THR A 21 11.36 -18.30 -6.76
CA THR A 21 11.55 -17.36 -5.64
C THR A 21 10.58 -16.18 -5.61
N THR A 22 9.59 -16.29 -4.72
CA THR A 22 8.59 -15.23 -4.52
C THR A 22 9.20 -14.12 -3.66
N ASN A 23 8.75 -12.87 -3.83
CA ASN A 23 9.14 -11.79 -2.94
C ASN A 23 8.63 -11.99 -1.50
N ALA A 24 7.66 -12.88 -1.28
CA ALA A 24 7.29 -13.35 0.06
C ALA A 24 8.46 -14.10 0.71
N ASP A 25 9.23 -14.88 -0.05
CA ASP A 25 10.48 -15.50 0.42
C ASP A 25 11.55 -14.44 0.70
N ARG A 26 11.59 -13.34 -0.08
CA ARG A 26 12.48 -12.18 0.20
C ARG A 26 12.05 -11.38 1.42
N PHE A 27 10.75 -11.26 1.69
CA PHE A 27 10.23 -10.64 2.90
C PHE A 27 10.54 -11.55 4.11
N LYS A 28 10.26 -12.85 4.03
CA LYS A 28 10.65 -13.85 5.05
C LYS A 28 12.18 -13.89 5.27
N ALA A 29 12.98 -13.77 4.22
CA ALA A 29 14.45 -13.80 4.30
C ALA A 29 15.07 -12.50 4.84
N ASN A 30 14.51 -11.33 4.53
CA ASN A 30 15.01 -10.04 5.01
C ASN A 30 14.38 -9.62 6.36
N TYR A 31 13.27 -10.26 6.76
CA TYR A 31 12.58 -10.04 8.05
C TYR A 31 12.42 -11.35 8.81
N PRO A 32 13.51 -12.06 9.16
CA PRO A 32 13.45 -13.35 9.86
C PRO A 32 12.88 -13.27 11.29
N ARG A 33 12.56 -12.05 11.76
CA ARG A 33 11.85 -11.77 13.02
C ARG A 33 10.37 -11.46 12.83
N VAL A 34 9.87 -11.40 11.59
CA VAL A 34 8.43 -11.57 11.33
C VAL A 34 8.20 -13.05 11.61
N ASP A 35 7.66 -13.26 12.80
CA ASP A 35 7.74 -14.43 13.64
C ASP A 35 7.38 -15.74 12.91
N LYS A 36 7.87 -16.87 13.41
CA LYS A 36 7.56 -18.23 12.88
C LYS A 36 6.05 -18.49 12.73
N THR A 37 5.22 -17.64 13.35
CA THR A 37 3.76 -17.59 13.26
C THR A 37 3.19 -17.31 11.87
N PHE A 38 3.94 -16.79 10.90
CA PHE A 38 3.44 -16.64 9.52
C PHE A 38 3.35 -17.97 8.75
N ALA A 39 4.17 -18.96 9.10
CA ALA A 39 4.32 -20.18 8.32
C ALA A 39 3.14 -21.16 8.47
N ASP A 40 2.40 -21.07 9.58
CA ASP A 40 1.35 -22.02 9.95
C ASP A 40 -0.08 -21.45 9.81
N ARG A 41 -0.21 -20.26 9.23
CA ARG A 41 -1.50 -19.55 9.11
C ARG A 41 -2.02 -19.57 7.67
N PRO A 42 -3.36 -19.56 7.48
CA PRO A 42 -3.94 -19.52 6.15
C PRO A 42 -3.56 -18.21 5.44
N GLU A 43 -2.93 -18.34 4.28
CA GLU A 43 -2.65 -17.21 3.39
C GLU A 43 -3.80 -17.02 2.41
N VAL A 44 -4.31 -15.79 2.31
CA VAL A 44 -5.38 -15.42 1.39
C VAL A 44 -4.90 -14.32 0.47
N HIS A 45 -5.01 -14.55 -0.83
CA HIS A 45 -4.65 -13.57 -1.84
C HIS A 45 -5.88 -12.81 -2.33
N CYS A 46 -5.82 -11.48 -2.30
CA CYS A 46 -6.74 -10.65 -3.05
C CYS A 46 -6.28 -10.61 -4.50
N ALA A 47 -7.06 -11.17 -5.41
CA ALA A 47 -6.75 -11.12 -6.84
C ALA A 47 -6.70 -9.66 -7.34
N ALA A 48 -5.88 -9.39 -8.35
CA ALA A 48 -5.85 -8.07 -8.98
C ALA A 48 -7.26 -7.67 -9.47
N LYS A 49 -7.57 -6.37 -9.41
CA LYS A 49 -8.88 -5.80 -9.79
C LYS A 49 -10.04 -6.25 -8.92
N THR A 50 -9.76 -6.57 -7.65
CA THR A 50 -10.80 -6.92 -6.67
C THR A 50 -10.73 -6.04 -5.44
N VAL A 51 -11.89 -5.84 -4.82
CA VAL A 51 -12.01 -5.35 -3.44
C VAL A 51 -12.72 -6.44 -2.66
N ARG A 52 -12.08 -6.96 -1.62
CA ARG A 52 -12.62 -8.09 -0.86
C ARG A 52 -12.92 -7.71 0.58
N ASP A 53 -14.11 -8.09 1.04
CA ASP A 53 -14.40 -8.18 2.46
C ASP A 53 -13.94 -9.56 2.96
N LEU A 54 -12.94 -9.55 3.83
CA LEU A 54 -12.31 -10.73 4.40
C LEU A 54 -12.43 -10.76 5.93
N THR A 55 -13.35 -9.99 6.52
CA THR A 55 -13.42 -9.94 7.99
C THR A 55 -13.98 -11.24 8.61
N THR A 56 -14.45 -12.19 7.81
CA THR A 56 -14.92 -13.50 8.26
C THR A 56 -13.79 -14.54 8.28
N VAL A 57 -12.57 -14.15 7.86
CA VAL A 57 -11.38 -14.99 7.87
C VAL A 57 -10.47 -14.53 9.03
N PRO A 58 -10.65 -15.05 10.25
CA PRO A 58 -9.83 -14.66 11.39
C PRO A 58 -8.40 -15.20 11.25
N ASP A 59 -7.45 -14.49 11.85
CA ASP A 59 -6.06 -14.93 11.98
C ASP A 59 -5.40 -15.36 10.65
N ALA A 60 -5.78 -14.72 9.54
CA ALA A 60 -5.19 -14.98 8.23
C ALA A 60 -4.02 -14.04 7.95
N VAL A 61 -3.17 -14.46 7.02
CA VAL A 61 -2.18 -13.60 6.36
C VAL A 61 -2.76 -13.19 5.02
N ILE A 62 -3.09 -11.91 4.88
CA ILE A 62 -3.74 -11.38 3.68
C ILE A 62 -2.71 -10.73 2.77
N HIS A 63 -2.52 -11.28 1.58
CA HIS A 63 -1.72 -10.64 0.54
C HIS A 63 -2.62 -9.83 -0.39
N VAL A 64 -2.49 -8.51 -0.35
CA VAL A 64 -3.18 -7.58 -1.24
C VAL A 64 -2.33 -7.35 -2.48
N ASN A 65 -2.67 -7.99 -3.59
CA ASN A 65 -1.93 -7.78 -4.85
C ASN A 65 -2.07 -6.35 -5.35
N THR A 66 -1.18 -5.96 -6.26
CA THR A 66 -1.30 -4.73 -7.03
C THR A 66 -2.70 -4.56 -7.60
N ASN A 67 -3.23 -3.33 -7.49
CA ASN A 67 -4.54 -2.95 -8.02
C ASN A 67 -5.71 -3.70 -7.35
N SER A 68 -5.60 -3.96 -6.04
CA SER A 68 -6.64 -4.60 -5.24
C SER A 68 -6.73 -3.97 -3.84
N ALA A 69 -7.80 -4.30 -3.12
CA ALA A 69 -8.00 -3.87 -1.74
C ALA A 69 -8.66 -4.96 -0.90
N ALA A 70 -8.45 -4.88 0.41
CA ALA A 70 -9.06 -5.75 1.40
C ALA A 70 -9.58 -4.95 2.59
N LEU A 71 -10.78 -5.31 3.05
CA LEU A 71 -11.24 -5.02 4.40
C LEU A 71 -11.05 -6.29 5.24
N THR A 72 -10.25 -6.19 6.30
CA THR A 72 -9.82 -7.35 7.10
C THR A 72 -10.07 -7.07 8.58
N ARG A 73 -10.02 -8.09 9.43
CA ARG A 73 -10.08 -7.88 10.89
C ARG A 73 -8.77 -7.26 11.38
N ILE A 74 -8.84 -6.56 12.52
CA ILE A 74 -7.67 -6.00 13.20
C ILE A 74 -6.64 -7.09 13.59
N ASP A 75 -7.13 -8.30 13.86
CA ASP A 75 -6.34 -9.47 14.26
C ASP A 75 -5.70 -10.22 13.08
N SER A 76 -5.83 -9.71 11.84
CA SER A 76 -5.18 -10.27 10.65
C SER A 76 -3.89 -9.53 10.32
N ASP A 77 -2.90 -10.23 9.77
CA ASP A 77 -1.75 -9.57 9.14
C ASP A 77 -2.10 -9.28 7.69
N VAL A 78 -1.74 -8.10 7.19
CA VAL A 78 -2.02 -7.71 5.81
C VAL A 78 -0.78 -7.07 5.19
N TRP A 79 -0.44 -7.50 3.99
CA TRP A 79 0.76 -7.06 3.32
C TRP A 79 0.59 -6.95 1.80
N THR A 80 1.53 -6.25 1.18
CA THR A 80 1.71 -6.19 -0.27
C THR A 80 3.20 -6.08 -0.60
N ASP A 81 3.59 -6.50 -1.80
CA ASP A 81 4.91 -6.23 -2.37
C ASP A 81 4.88 -5.30 -3.59
N ARG A 82 6.08 -4.99 -4.09
CA ARG A 82 6.35 -4.28 -5.35
C ARG A 82 5.62 -2.93 -5.46
N GLN A 83 5.44 -2.25 -4.33
CA GLN A 83 5.06 -0.86 -4.33
C GLN A 83 6.22 -0.03 -4.90
N SER A 84 6.13 0.32 -6.17
CA SER A 84 7.00 1.32 -6.79
C SER A 84 6.19 2.61 -6.96
N GLY A 85 5.96 3.07 -8.18
CA GLY A 85 5.05 4.19 -8.45
C GLY A 85 3.57 3.90 -8.16
N CYS A 86 3.24 3.07 -7.16
CA CYS A 86 1.91 2.80 -6.63
C CYS A 86 1.74 3.51 -5.28
N VAL A 87 0.51 3.55 -4.77
CA VAL A 87 0.18 4.07 -3.44
C VAL A 87 -0.42 2.95 -2.60
N VAL A 88 0.07 2.76 -1.39
CA VAL A 88 -0.61 1.93 -0.40
C VAL A 88 -1.46 2.82 0.48
N ALA A 89 -2.77 2.60 0.45
CA ALA A 89 -3.71 3.25 1.34
C ALA A 89 -4.06 2.30 2.49
N TYR A 90 -3.82 2.74 3.72
CA TYR A 90 -4.06 1.93 4.92
C TYR A 90 -4.72 2.75 6.01
N GLY A 91 -5.65 2.13 6.74
CA GLY A 91 -6.21 2.66 7.97
C GLY A 91 -6.93 1.58 8.77
N HIS A 92 -7.16 1.82 10.06
CA HIS A 92 -8.00 0.95 10.87
C HIS A 92 -8.81 1.72 11.92
N ASP A 93 -9.95 1.15 12.32
CA ASP A 93 -10.85 1.70 13.33
C ASP A 93 -10.72 1.00 14.70
N GLY A 94 -9.74 0.10 14.82
CA GLY A 94 -9.51 -0.73 16.01
C GLY A 94 -10.25 -2.07 15.98
N LYS A 95 -11.12 -2.30 15.00
CA LYS A 95 -11.79 -3.59 14.75
C LYS A 95 -11.42 -4.18 13.40
N GLU A 96 -11.25 -3.30 12.41
CA GLU A 96 -11.03 -3.67 11.02
C GLU A 96 -9.92 -2.82 10.40
N LYS A 97 -9.20 -3.40 9.46
CA LYS A 97 -8.16 -2.74 8.66
C LYS A 97 -8.64 -2.62 7.23
N LEU A 98 -8.60 -1.42 6.68
CA LEU A 98 -8.68 -1.17 5.25
C LEU A 98 -7.26 -1.11 4.70
N PHE A 99 -6.95 -1.95 3.71
CA PHE A 99 -5.64 -1.98 3.05
C PHE A 99 -5.84 -2.06 1.54
N ALA A 100 -5.30 -1.10 0.78
CA ALA A 100 -5.41 -1.05 -0.67
C ALA A 100 -4.06 -0.79 -1.33
N HIS A 101 -3.76 -1.55 -2.38
CA HIS A 101 -2.64 -1.29 -3.28
C HIS A 101 -3.16 -0.62 -4.55
N VAL A 102 -3.11 0.71 -4.55
CA VAL A 102 -3.65 1.60 -5.58
C VAL A 102 -2.58 1.85 -6.64
N THR A 103 -2.94 1.69 -7.92
CA THR A 103 -1.98 1.87 -9.03
C THR A 103 -2.15 3.21 -9.72
N PRO A 104 -1.19 3.68 -10.54
CA PRO A 104 -1.41 4.86 -11.36
C PRO A 104 -2.59 4.68 -12.30
N ASN A 105 -2.56 3.68 -13.19
CA ASN A 105 -3.55 3.55 -14.26
C ASN A 105 -4.11 2.13 -14.29
N ASP A 106 -5.23 1.88 -13.61
CA ASP A 106 -6.05 0.66 -13.75
C ASP A 106 -7.36 0.78 -12.90
N TYR A 107 -8.01 -0.34 -12.57
CA TYR A 107 -9.24 -0.48 -11.79
C TYR A 107 -9.30 0.35 -10.49
N LEU A 108 -8.25 0.33 -9.66
CA LEU A 108 -8.04 1.22 -8.52
C LEU A 108 -6.99 2.28 -8.89
N GLY A 109 -7.18 2.94 -10.03
CA GLY A 109 -6.23 3.89 -10.58
C GLY A 109 -6.37 5.27 -9.93
N TYR A 110 -5.26 5.94 -9.63
CA TYR A 110 -5.27 7.34 -9.18
C TYR A 110 -4.86 8.35 -10.28
N LYS A 111 -4.61 7.87 -11.50
CA LYS A 111 -4.22 8.64 -12.68
C LYS A 111 -4.89 8.05 -13.92
N HIS A 112 -5.52 8.88 -14.74
CA HIS A 112 -5.96 8.45 -16.07
C HIS A 112 -5.23 9.24 -17.16
N ARG A 113 -4.35 8.58 -17.91
CA ARG A 113 -3.72 9.22 -19.08
C ARG A 113 -4.78 9.55 -20.14
N GLY A 114 -4.78 10.78 -20.64
CA GLY A 114 -5.68 11.21 -21.72
C GLY A 114 -7.02 11.83 -21.28
N PHE A 115 -7.30 11.89 -19.98
CA PHE A 115 -8.48 12.61 -19.47
C PHE A 115 -8.12 14.08 -19.17
N PRO A 116 -9.01 15.05 -19.49
CA PRO A 116 -8.86 16.43 -19.06
C PRO A 116 -8.71 16.54 -17.54
N GLU A 117 -7.99 17.55 -17.05
CA GLU A 117 -7.75 17.73 -15.60
C GLU A 117 -9.04 17.74 -14.78
N ALA A 118 -10.12 18.31 -15.32
CA ALA A 118 -11.44 18.36 -14.68
C ALA A 118 -12.09 16.96 -14.46
N ALA A 119 -11.73 15.96 -15.27
CA ALA A 119 -12.28 14.61 -15.19
C ALA A 119 -11.39 13.64 -14.37
N GLN A 120 -10.16 14.06 -14.02
CA GLN A 120 -9.25 13.25 -13.20
C GLN A 120 -9.83 12.96 -11.82
N GLN A 121 -10.44 13.97 -11.18
CA GLN A 121 -10.99 13.81 -9.83
C GLN A 121 -12.09 12.74 -9.80
N GLN A 122 -13.01 12.77 -10.77
CA GLN A 122 -14.11 11.79 -10.86
C GLN A 122 -13.58 10.35 -11.04
N TYR A 123 -12.49 10.18 -11.80
CA TYR A 123 -11.85 8.88 -11.96
C TYR A 123 -11.31 8.34 -10.63
N VAL A 124 -10.61 9.20 -9.88
CA VAL A 124 -10.08 8.86 -8.55
C VAL A 124 -11.20 8.57 -7.57
N ASP A 125 -12.28 9.35 -7.60
CA ASP A 125 -13.46 9.15 -6.76
C ASP A 125 -14.06 7.75 -7.00
N VAL A 126 -14.22 7.32 -8.25
CA VAL A 126 -14.74 5.98 -8.57
C VAL A 126 -13.83 4.86 -8.03
N ALA A 127 -12.51 5.06 -8.06
CA ALA A 127 -11.57 4.10 -7.47
C ALA A 127 -11.72 4.03 -5.94
N VAL A 128 -11.79 5.19 -5.27
CA VAL A 128 -11.97 5.25 -3.82
C VAL A 128 -13.33 4.69 -3.40
N ASP A 129 -14.40 5.00 -4.14
CA ASP A 129 -15.74 4.47 -3.89
C ASP A 129 -15.73 2.93 -3.81
N ARG A 130 -15.03 2.28 -4.74
CA ARG A 130 -14.84 0.81 -4.73
C ARG A 130 -14.10 0.34 -3.49
N ILE A 131 -13.04 1.04 -3.10
CA ILE A 131 -12.20 0.69 -1.93
C ILE A 131 -13.02 0.79 -0.64
N VAL A 132 -13.83 1.83 -0.49
CA VAL A 132 -14.58 2.09 0.75
C VAL A 132 -15.94 1.39 0.81
N GLU A 133 -16.43 0.82 -0.30
CA GLU A 133 -17.74 0.18 -0.36
C GLU A 133 -17.95 -0.91 0.71
N PRO A 134 -16.98 -1.82 0.99
CA PRO A 134 -17.14 -2.79 2.07
C PRO A 134 -17.28 -2.16 3.45
N LEU A 135 -16.60 -1.03 3.70
CA LEU A 135 -16.74 -0.29 4.97
C LEU A 135 -18.12 0.35 5.09
N LYS A 136 -18.63 0.95 4.01
CA LYS A 136 -19.97 1.56 4.00
C LYS A 136 -21.08 0.57 4.38
N ALA A 137 -20.94 -0.68 3.93
CA ALA A 137 -21.89 -1.74 4.26
C ALA A 137 -21.96 -2.05 5.77
N ARG A 138 -20.94 -1.65 6.54
CA ARG A 138 -20.82 -1.87 7.99
C ARG A 138 -21.07 -0.63 8.84
N GLY A 139 -21.12 0.54 8.21
CA GLY A 139 -21.32 1.81 8.90
C GLY A 139 -20.68 2.97 8.13
N ASN A 140 -20.83 4.19 8.66
CA ASN A 140 -20.20 5.35 8.06
C ASN A 140 -18.70 5.36 8.38
N PRO A 141 -17.78 5.34 7.40
CA PRO A 141 -16.33 5.24 7.65
C PRO A 141 -15.68 6.52 8.22
N LYS A 142 -16.49 7.38 8.86
CA LYS A 142 -16.05 8.62 9.49
C LYS A 142 -15.02 8.34 10.57
N ASP A 143 -14.11 9.30 10.73
CA ASP A 143 -13.08 9.31 11.77
C ASP A 143 -12.01 8.21 11.64
N LEU A 144 -12.04 7.41 10.57
CA LEU A 144 -10.95 6.50 10.22
C LEU A 144 -9.68 7.31 9.95
N LYS A 145 -8.61 7.02 10.70
CA LYS A 145 -7.28 7.55 10.41
C LYS A 145 -6.63 6.71 9.33
N MET A 146 -6.18 7.36 8.27
CA MET A 146 -5.55 6.73 7.13
C MET A 146 -4.18 7.32 6.82
N VAL A 147 -3.31 6.48 6.28
CA VAL A 147 -2.05 6.87 5.66
C VAL A 147 -2.03 6.41 4.21
N LEU A 148 -1.60 7.31 3.34
CA LEU A 148 -1.19 7.03 1.97
C LEU A 148 0.34 6.95 1.99
N LEU A 149 0.86 5.72 1.93
CA LEU A 149 2.29 5.50 1.73
C LEU A 149 2.58 5.65 0.24
N VAL A 150 3.55 6.48 -0.08
CA VAL A 150 4.01 6.71 -1.46
C VAL A 150 5.51 6.56 -1.55
N ASN A 151 5.99 6.11 -2.71
CA ASN A 151 7.42 6.07 -3.00
C ASN A 151 7.90 7.42 -3.51
N LEU A 152 9.22 7.56 -3.53
CA LEU A 152 9.87 8.78 -3.96
C LEU A 152 9.57 9.07 -5.45
N ALA A 153 9.24 10.32 -5.78
CA ALA A 153 8.94 10.75 -7.15
C ALA A 153 10.12 11.48 -7.82
N GLN A 154 10.29 11.31 -9.14
CA GLN A 154 11.35 11.97 -9.91
C GLN A 154 11.10 13.48 -10.08
N GLU A 155 12.13 14.31 -10.02
CA GLU A 155 12.01 15.77 -10.11
C GLU A 155 12.01 16.30 -11.55
N ASN A 156 12.50 15.51 -12.51
CA ASN A 156 12.67 15.95 -13.90
C ASN A 156 11.72 15.24 -14.87
N GLY A 157 10.50 15.75 -14.99
CA GLY A 157 9.58 15.45 -16.10
C GLY A 157 9.16 13.98 -16.22
N GLY A 158 8.38 13.64 -17.25
CA GLY A 158 7.95 12.27 -17.53
C GLY A 158 6.75 11.78 -16.69
N ASN A 159 6.48 10.48 -16.77
CA ASN A 159 5.25 9.87 -16.24
C ASN A 159 5.15 9.86 -14.70
N TYR A 160 6.28 10.07 -14.00
CA TYR A 160 6.41 10.07 -12.55
C TYR A 160 6.93 11.41 -12.01
N ASP A 161 6.78 12.50 -12.78
CA ASP A 161 7.15 13.85 -12.34
C ASP A 161 6.52 14.20 -10.98
N ARG A 162 7.34 14.66 -10.04
CA ARG A 162 6.97 14.92 -8.65
C ARG A 162 5.80 15.89 -8.53
N LYS A 163 5.79 16.97 -9.32
CA LYS A 163 4.69 17.96 -9.23
C LYS A 163 3.36 17.32 -9.64
N GLN A 164 3.39 16.45 -10.65
CA GLN A 164 2.19 15.73 -11.06
C GLN A 164 1.81 14.64 -10.05
N GLN A 165 2.77 13.89 -9.52
CA GLN A 165 2.51 12.87 -8.52
C GLN A 165 1.91 13.46 -7.24
N GLU A 166 2.45 14.58 -6.74
CA GLU A 166 1.90 15.27 -5.58
C GLU A 166 0.44 15.68 -5.82
N LYS A 167 0.11 16.19 -7.01
CA LYS A 167 -1.30 16.47 -7.38
C LYS A 167 -2.15 15.21 -7.37
N ASP A 168 -1.66 14.14 -7.98
CA ASP A 168 -2.40 12.87 -8.08
C ASP A 168 -2.65 12.25 -6.69
N TRP A 169 -1.66 12.29 -5.79
CA TRP A 169 -1.79 11.86 -4.40
C TRP A 169 -2.76 12.74 -3.60
N LEU A 170 -2.73 14.05 -3.82
CA LEU A 170 -3.68 14.97 -3.18
C LEU A 170 -5.12 14.72 -3.63
N ARG A 171 -5.37 14.35 -4.90
CA ARG A 171 -6.71 13.94 -5.36
C ARG A 171 -7.17 12.68 -4.65
N LEU A 172 -6.28 11.68 -4.52
CA LEU A 172 -6.58 10.44 -3.80
C LEU A 172 -6.91 10.73 -2.33
N LYS A 173 -6.11 11.57 -1.67
CA LYS A 173 -6.36 12.07 -0.31
C LYS A 173 -7.75 12.71 -0.20
N GLN A 174 -8.07 13.67 -1.09
CA GLN A 174 -9.35 14.37 -1.09
C GLN A 174 -10.54 13.40 -1.28
N SER A 175 -10.41 12.40 -2.14
CA SER A 175 -11.46 11.39 -2.35
C SER A 175 -11.73 10.57 -1.08
N PHE A 176 -10.70 10.18 -0.32
CA PHE A 176 -10.90 9.52 0.98
C PHE A 176 -11.47 10.48 2.04
N GLU A 177 -10.99 11.73 2.09
CA GLU A 177 -11.48 12.73 3.06
C GLU A 177 -12.97 13.09 2.87
N ARG A 178 -13.51 12.94 1.65
CA ARG A 178 -14.95 13.08 1.39
C ARG A 178 -15.82 12.09 2.17
N TYR A 179 -15.23 10.97 2.61
CA TYR A 179 -15.89 9.98 3.46
C TYR A 179 -15.78 10.30 4.96
N GLY A 180 -15.22 11.46 5.32
CA GLY A 180 -15.01 11.89 6.71
C GLY A 180 -13.80 11.23 7.37
N MET A 181 -12.89 10.66 6.59
CA MET A 181 -11.63 10.07 7.05
C MET A 181 -10.57 11.16 7.25
N THR A 182 -9.66 10.96 8.19
CA THR A 182 -8.46 11.81 8.33
C THR A 182 -7.30 11.14 7.63
N VAL A 183 -6.77 11.76 6.57
CA VAL A 183 -5.79 11.12 5.68
C VAL A 183 -4.46 11.87 5.70
N SER A 184 -3.37 11.14 5.88
CA SER A 184 -2.00 11.67 5.77
C SER A 184 -1.24 11.05 4.63
N ILE A 185 -0.34 11.80 4.00
CA ILE A 185 0.57 11.28 2.98
C ILE A 185 1.98 11.17 3.58
N VAL A 186 2.60 10.00 3.44
CA VAL A 186 3.97 9.73 3.85
C VAL A 186 4.77 9.27 2.64
N GLU A 187 5.74 10.08 2.24
CA GLU A 187 6.69 9.75 1.17
C GLU A 187 7.94 9.10 1.77
N LEU A 188 8.29 7.90 1.29
CA LEU A 188 9.44 7.14 1.76
C LEU A 188 10.60 7.19 0.75
N PRO A 189 11.86 7.25 1.20
CA PRO A 189 13.05 7.20 0.35
C PRO A 189 13.35 5.77 -0.12
N LEU A 190 12.33 5.09 -0.65
CA LEU A 190 12.38 3.70 -1.08
C LEU A 190 11.85 3.57 -2.51
N ASP A 191 12.37 2.57 -3.22
CA ASP A 191 11.81 2.02 -4.45
C ASP A 191 11.54 0.52 -4.27
N SER A 192 10.60 -0.02 -5.07
CA SER A 192 10.20 -1.42 -5.07
C SER A 192 9.97 -1.99 -3.66
N SER A 193 9.11 -1.33 -2.89
CA SER A 193 8.87 -1.64 -1.49
C SER A 193 7.79 -2.68 -1.24
N ALA A 194 7.88 -3.35 -0.09
CA ALA A 194 6.82 -4.13 0.52
C ALA A 194 6.32 -3.43 1.78
N VAL A 195 5.03 -3.55 2.06
CA VAL A 195 4.37 -2.95 3.22
C VAL A 195 3.65 -4.04 3.99
N LEU A 196 3.80 -4.02 5.31
CA LEU A 196 3.13 -4.92 6.25
C LEU A 196 2.42 -4.11 7.34
N SER A 197 1.15 -4.41 7.59
CA SER A 197 0.47 -4.14 8.85
C SER A 197 0.36 -5.45 9.64
N SER A 198 0.95 -5.47 10.84
CA SER A 198 0.85 -6.65 11.70
C SER A 198 -0.39 -6.62 12.60
N LYS A 199 -0.91 -7.78 12.97
CA LYS A 199 -1.95 -7.90 14.01
C LYS A 199 -1.47 -7.48 15.40
N GLU A 200 -0.18 -7.62 15.68
CA GLU A 200 0.40 -7.28 17.00
C GLU A 200 0.55 -5.77 17.20
N ASN A 201 0.75 -5.03 16.11
CA ASN A 201 0.90 -3.58 16.13
C ASN A 201 0.18 -2.96 14.91
N PRO A 202 -1.15 -2.89 14.91
CA PRO A 202 -1.92 -2.40 13.77
C PRO A 202 -1.74 -0.89 13.52
N ASP A 203 -1.33 -0.13 14.53
CA ASP A 203 -1.07 1.31 14.44
C ASP A 203 0.26 1.65 13.75
N GLU A 204 1.06 0.65 13.38
CA GLU A 204 2.35 0.81 12.72
C GLU A 204 2.45 -0.04 11.45
N LEU A 205 2.88 0.60 10.36
CA LEU A 205 3.26 -0.08 9.13
C LEU A 205 4.77 -0.31 9.11
N THR A 206 5.17 -1.54 8.83
CA THR A 206 6.56 -1.85 8.49
C THR A 206 6.70 -1.78 6.97
N VAL A 207 7.58 -0.90 6.50
CA VAL A 207 7.85 -0.71 5.07
C VAL A 207 9.30 -1.04 4.79
N VAL A 208 9.50 -1.79 3.72
CA VAL A 208 10.75 -2.44 3.38
C VAL A 208 11.01 -2.15 1.92
N GLY A 209 12.18 -1.70 1.53
CA GLY A 209 12.45 -1.53 0.11
C GLY A 209 13.90 -1.28 -0.21
N GLN A 210 14.15 -1.06 -1.49
CA GLN A 210 15.45 -0.62 -1.95
C GLN A 210 15.62 0.86 -1.62
N LYS A 211 16.73 1.23 -1.00
CA LYS A 211 17.05 2.63 -0.74
C LYS A 211 17.09 3.39 -2.05
N ALA A 212 16.32 4.47 -2.11
CA ALA A 212 16.24 5.35 -3.27
C ALA A 212 16.65 6.78 -2.90
N SER A 213 17.28 7.48 -3.84
CA SER A 213 17.57 8.90 -3.70
C SER A 213 17.42 9.64 -5.04
N ILE A 214 17.24 10.95 -4.99
CA ILE A 214 17.28 11.81 -6.18
C ILE A 214 18.72 12.18 -6.48
N ASN A 215 19.17 11.88 -7.69
CA ASN A 215 20.49 12.33 -8.15
C ASN A 215 20.48 13.80 -8.59
N ALA A 216 21.66 14.34 -8.92
CA ALA A 216 21.79 15.73 -9.39
C ALA A 216 21.01 16.05 -10.69
N ARG A 217 20.54 15.03 -11.41
CA ARG A 217 19.71 15.16 -12.62
C ARG A 217 18.23 14.96 -12.33
N GLY A 218 17.79 14.99 -11.07
CA GLY A 218 16.38 14.89 -10.72
C GLY A 218 15.76 13.51 -10.99
N THR A 219 16.56 12.46 -11.25
CA THR A 219 16.06 11.10 -11.46
C THR A 219 16.27 10.26 -10.22
N ILE A 220 15.40 9.28 -10.02
CA ILE A 220 15.53 8.30 -8.95
C ILE A 220 16.75 7.41 -9.26
N ASN A 221 17.62 7.27 -8.27
CA ASN A 221 18.69 6.29 -8.25
C ASN A 221 18.37 5.29 -7.13
N SER A 222 18.06 4.05 -7.53
CA SER A 222 17.87 2.92 -6.63
C SER A 222 19.01 1.92 -6.88
N THR A 223 19.50 1.28 -5.83
CA THR A 223 20.47 0.19 -5.95
C THR A 223 19.94 -1.02 -5.23
N ASP A 224 19.85 -2.15 -5.94
CA ASP A 224 19.38 -3.45 -5.42
C ASP A 224 20.18 -3.97 -4.21
N LYS A 225 21.33 -3.36 -3.90
CA LYS A 225 22.26 -3.79 -2.84
C LYS A 225 21.94 -3.23 -1.46
N ASN A 226 21.11 -2.20 -1.35
CA ASN A 226 20.82 -1.52 -0.08
C ASN A 226 19.33 -1.61 0.26
N ILE A 227 18.96 -2.59 1.09
CA ILE A 227 17.61 -2.73 1.62
C ILE A 227 17.50 -1.95 2.93
N GLU A 228 16.47 -1.12 3.06
CA GLU A 228 16.16 -0.39 4.29
C GLU A 228 14.73 -0.70 4.77
N ALA A 229 14.53 -0.57 6.08
CA ALA A 229 13.24 -0.75 6.74
C ALA A 229 12.84 0.53 7.48
N TYR A 230 11.58 0.91 7.35
CA TYR A 230 10.97 2.07 8.01
C TYR A 230 9.73 1.62 8.77
N LYS A 231 9.52 2.23 9.93
CA LYS A 231 8.29 2.11 10.71
C LYS A 231 7.48 3.39 10.54
N VAL A 232 6.24 3.27 10.09
CA VAL A 232 5.33 4.40 9.89
C VAL A 232 4.14 4.24 10.82
N SER A 233 4.10 5.07 11.86
CA SER A 233 2.97 5.12 12.79
C SER A 233 1.82 5.96 12.24
N LEU A 234 0.59 5.49 12.40
CA LEU A 234 -0.63 6.22 12.02
C LEU A 234 -0.80 7.49 12.86
N GLU A 235 -0.39 7.47 14.14
CA GLU A 235 -0.45 8.64 15.02
C GLU A 235 0.52 9.73 14.54
N THR A 236 1.76 9.37 14.22
CA THR A 236 2.76 10.35 13.77
C THR A 236 2.52 10.82 12.34
N ALA A 237 1.94 9.97 11.49
CA ALA A 237 1.50 10.37 10.16
C ALA A 237 0.36 11.40 10.24
N SER A 238 -0.58 11.25 11.19
CA SER A 238 -1.77 12.14 11.33
C SER A 238 -1.46 13.60 11.63
N THR A 239 -0.22 13.95 12.01
CA THR A 239 0.15 15.30 12.45
C THR A 239 0.88 16.15 11.41
N ARG A 240 1.42 15.58 10.31
CA ARG A 240 2.16 16.34 9.28
C ARG A 240 2.13 15.63 7.91
N ASN A 241 2.03 16.41 6.82
CA ASN A 241 2.48 15.96 5.50
C ASN A 241 4.00 15.75 5.57
N ASN A 242 4.42 14.52 5.88
CA ASN A 242 5.83 14.19 6.07
C ASN A 242 6.43 13.75 4.73
N PHE A 243 6.83 14.75 3.94
CA PHE A 243 7.74 14.52 2.81
C PHE A 243 9.16 14.38 3.37
N LEU A 244 9.54 13.14 3.73
CA LEU A 244 10.84 12.83 4.35
C LEU A 244 12.02 13.11 3.41
N SER A 245 11.79 13.28 2.11
CA SER A 245 12.83 13.58 1.12
C SER A 245 13.41 15.00 1.21
N ARG A 246 12.92 15.85 2.12
CA ARG A 246 13.40 17.24 2.28
C ARG A 246 14.71 17.37 3.06
N THR A 247 15.26 16.28 3.60
CA THR A 247 16.64 16.29 4.07
C THR A 247 17.57 16.17 2.88
N ARG A 248 18.06 17.32 2.38
CA ARG A 248 19.41 17.35 1.79
C ARG A 248 20.32 16.58 2.77
N PRO A 249 21.15 15.62 2.31
CA PRO A 249 22.19 15.13 3.19
C PRO A 249 23.01 16.34 3.60
N ALA A 250 22.99 16.67 4.90
CA ALA A 250 24.04 17.49 5.45
C ALA A 250 25.34 16.80 5.03
N ALA A 251 26.21 17.56 4.37
CA ALA A 251 27.52 17.11 3.97
C ALA A 251 28.12 16.33 5.15
N SER A 252 28.52 15.10 4.85
CA SER A 252 29.41 14.32 5.70
C SER A 252 30.55 15.22 6.16
N GLN A 253 30.48 15.69 7.40
CA GLN A 253 31.69 16.13 8.08
C GLN A 253 32.47 14.86 8.38
N GLU A 254 33.62 14.81 7.73
CA GLU A 254 34.71 13.89 7.93
C GLU A 254 34.92 13.63 9.42
N LEU A 255 34.83 12.35 9.81
CA LEU A 255 35.64 11.82 10.88
C LEU A 255 36.79 11.09 10.22
N ALA A 256 37.85 11.85 9.94
CA ALA A 256 39.18 11.34 9.66
C ALA A 256 40.14 11.97 10.67
N ALA A 257 40.76 11.09 11.46
CA ALA A 257 41.83 11.31 12.46
C ALA A 257 41.47 12.08 13.74
#